data_AF-A0A3D0KBN8-F1
#
_entry.id   AF-A0A3D0KBN8-F1
#
_cell.length_a   1.000
_cell.length_b   1.000
_cell.length_c   1.000
_cell.angle_alpha   90.00
_cell.angle_beta   90.00
_cell.angle_gamma   90.00
#
_symmetry.space_group_name_H-M   'P 1'
#
loop_
_entity.id
_entity.type
_entity.pdbx_description
1 polymer ?
#
loop_
_entity_poly.entity_id
_entity_poly.type
_entity_poly.pdbx_seq_one_letter_code
_entity_poly.pdbx_strand_id
1 'polypeptide(L)'
;MGGWFALLGIGVGLAVPATSIAVMSLASAELSGAASATMNALRQAGMTIGIALLGTLMSERAIHVFASASAVVERGVEKGVGRVEQIAREAITQHVFPNTSIALQDLFTRAMESGFHLAMLLAGLACFGVLSLLLMGNTHAGQRYSPSSSP
;
A
#
# COMPACT_ATOMS: atom_id res chain seq x y z
N MET A 1 -12.49 -1.95 10.97
CA MET A 1 -12.36 -1.25 9.67
C MET A 1 -11.62 0.09 9.77
N GLY A 2 -12.07 1.06 10.57
CA GLY A 2 -11.52 2.44 10.53
C GLY A 2 -10.02 2.61 10.84
N GLY A 3 -9.39 1.73 11.63
CA GLY A 3 -7.99 1.90 12.06
C GLY A 3 -6.97 1.97 10.92
N TRP A 4 -7.14 1.18 9.86
CA TRP A 4 -6.21 1.18 8.72
C TRP A 4 -6.38 2.43 7.84
N PHE A 5 -7.60 2.93 7.68
CA PHE A 5 -7.86 4.21 7.03
C PHE A 5 -7.30 5.39 7.82
N ALA A 6 -7.37 5.36 9.16
CA ALA A 6 -6.77 6.38 10.00
C ALA A 6 -5.23 6.37 9.88
N LEU A 7 -4.59 5.21 9.94
CA LEU A 7 -3.14 5.06 9.75
C LEU A 7 -2.70 5.53 8.36
N LEU A 8 -3.38 5.12 7.29
CA LEU A 8 -3.10 5.60 5.95
C LEU A 8 -3.29 7.12 5.83
N GLY A 9 -4.42 7.65 6.32
CA GLY A 9 -4.76 9.07 6.21
C GLY A 9 -3.76 9.96 6.93
N ILE A 10 -3.35 9.59 8.14
CA ILE A 10 -2.31 10.31 8.91
C ILE A 10 -0.97 10.21 8.19
N GLY A 11 -0.56 9.00 7.78
CA GLY A 11 0.70 8.78 7.10
C GLY A 11 0.82 9.59 5.80
N VAL A 12 -0.17 9.47 4.91
CA VAL A 12 -0.22 10.21 3.62
C VAL A 12 -0.31 11.71 3.85
N GLY A 13 -1.20 12.15 4.75
CA GLY A 13 -1.46 13.56 5.03
C GLY A 13 -0.26 14.32 5.60
N LEU A 14 0.63 13.63 6.33
CA LEU A 14 1.86 14.22 6.87
C LEU A 14 3.07 14.03 5.94
N ALA A 15 3.27 12.82 5.38
CA ALA A 15 4.46 12.51 4.59
C ALA A 15 4.50 13.26 3.25
N VAL A 16 3.35 13.40 2.57
CA VAL A 16 3.31 14.01 1.23
C VAL A 16 3.67 15.52 1.27
N PRO A 17 3.07 16.37 2.12
CA PRO A 17 3.47 17.77 2.21
C PRO A 17 4.90 17.94 2.74
N ALA A 18 5.31 17.15 3.73
CA ALA A 18 6.66 17.22 4.31
C ALA A 18 7.74 16.91 3.26
N THR A 19 7.51 15.93 2.38
CA THR A 19 8.42 15.62 1.25
C THR A 19 8.53 16.81 0.31
N SER A 20 7.42 17.45 -0.07
CA SER A 20 7.42 18.61 -0.97
C SER A 20 8.15 19.81 -0.37
N ILE A 21 7.95 20.09 0.92
CA ILE A 21 8.65 21.17 1.64
C ILE A 21 10.16 20.90 1.68
N ALA A 22 10.57 19.67 2.03
CA ALA A 22 11.98 19.31 2.14
C ALA A 22 12.74 19.39 0.80
N VAL A 23 12.11 18.96 -0.31
CA VAL A 23 12.74 19.05 -1.64
C VAL A 23 12.80 20.50 -2.13
N MET A 24 11.75 21.30 -1.90
CA MET A 24 11.72 22.71 -2.33
C MET A 24 12.64 23.60 -1.49
N SER A 25 12.87 23.30 -0.20
CA SER A 25 13.82 24.06 0.63
C SER A 25 15.28 23.87 0.23
N LEU A 26 15.60 22.82 -0.54
CA LEU A 26 16.94 22.52 -1.06
C LEU A 26 17.15 23.03 -2.50
N ALA A 27 16.10 23.50 -3.18
CA ALA A 27 16.19 23.99 -4.55
C ALA A 27 16.52 25.49 -4.59
N SER A 28 17.57 25.87 -5.34
CA SER A 28 17.80 27.27 -5.68
C SER A 28 16.67 27.81 -6.57
N ALA A 29 16.40 29.12 -6.52
CA ALA A 29 15.32 29.75 -7.27
C ALA A 29 15.40 29.46 -8.78
N GLU A 30 16.61 29.43 -9.33
CA GLU A 30 16.92 29.14 -10.74
C GLU A 30 16.61 27.67 -11.14
N LEU A 31 16.66 26.74 -10.18
CA LEU A 31 16.43 25.30 -10.40
C LEU A 31 15.05 24.81 -9.91
N SER A 32 14.27 25.68 -9.28
CA SER A 32 12.95 25.36 -8.71
C SER A 32 12.00 24.70 -9.72
N GLY A 33 11.99 25.18 -10.97
CA GLY A 33 11.21 24.57 -12.06
C GLY A 33 11.63 23.12 -12.38
N ALA A 34 12.93 22.84 -12.42
CA ALA A 34 13.45 21.50 -12.67
C ALA A 34 13.22 20.55 -11.47
N ALA A 35 13.37 21.06 -10.24
CA ALA A 35 13.08 20.31 -9.02
C ALA A 35 11.59 19.95 -8.90
N SER A 36 10.69 20.87 -9.26
CA SER A 36 9.24 20.64 -9.32
C SER A 36 8.86 19.63 -10.40
N ALA A 37 9.44 19.74 -11.61
CA ALA A 37 9.22 18.78 -12.69
C ALA A 37 9.67 17.36 -12.30
N THR A 38 10.85 17.23 -11.69
CA THR A 38 11.37 15.96 -11.15
C THR A 38 10.45 15.40 -10.07
N MET A 39 9.97 16.22 -9.11
CA MET A 39 9.05 15.78 -8.07
C MET A 39 7.72 15.27 -8.65
N ASN A 40 7.16 15.96 -9.65
CA ASN A 40 5.93 15.53 -10.32
C ASN A 40 6.13 14.23 -11.12
N ALA A 41 7.26 14.07 -11.81
CA ALA A 41 7.60 12.83 -12.50
C ALA A 41 7.75 11.65 -11.51
N LEU A 42 8.47 11.85 -10.40
CA LEU A 42 8.61 10.86 -9.32
C LEU A 42 7.28 10.50 -8.67
N ARG A 43 6.39 11.48 -8.44
CA ARG A 43 5.03 11.23 -7.93
C ARG A 43 4.20 10.41 -8.91
N GLN A 44 4.21 10.75 -10.21
CA GLN A 44 3.44 10.01 -11.22
C GLN A 44 3.95 8.58 -11.36
N ALA A 45 5.27 8.38 -11.47
CA ALA A 45 5.87 7.05 -11.50
C ALA A 45 5.56 6.25 -10.22
N GLY A 46 5.71 6.88 -9.05
CA GLY A 46 5.42 6.27 -7.75
C GLY A 46 3.95 5.92 -7.55
N MET A 47 3.02 6.72 -8.07
CA MET A 47 1.58 6.40 -8.06
C MET A 47 1.29 5.16 -8.92
N THR A 48 1.80 5.11 -10.15
CA THR A 48 1.61 3.95 -11.06
C THR A 48 2.20 2.67 -10.46
N ILE A 49 3.45 2.74 -9.96
CA ILE A 49 4.13 1.61 -9.33
C ILE A 49 3.39 1.17 -8.05
N GLY A 50 2.97 2.12 -7.21
CA GLY A 50 2.23 1.86 -5.97
C GLY A 50 0.87 1.19 -6.22
N ILE A 51 0.10 1.67 -7.20
CA ILE A 51 -1.18 1.05 -7.60
C ILE A 51 -0.96 -0.39 -8.06
N ALA A 52 0.04 -0.64 -8.92
CA ALA A 52 0.34 -1.99 -9.39
C ALA A 52 0.76 -2.94 -8.25
N LEU A 53 1.69 -2.51 -7.39
CA LEU A 53 2.16 -3.32 -6.26
C LEU A 53 1.06 -3.63 -5.25
N LEU A 54 0.27 -2.63 -4.86
CA LEU A 54 -0.84 -2.82 -3.91
C LEU A 54 -1.95 -3.68 -4.51
N GLY A 55 -2.26 -3.52 -5.81
CA GLY A 55 -3.21 -4.38 -6.53
C GLY A 55 -2.78 -5.84 -6.58
N THR A 56 -1.49 -6.11 -6.85
CA THR A 56 -0.93 -7.47 -6.81
C THR A 56 -1.00 -8.06 -5.39
N LEU A 57 -0.56 -7.31 -4.37
CA LEU A 57 -0.60 -7.78 -2.96
C LEU A 57 -2.03 -8.06 -2.48
N MET A 58 -2.98 -7.20 -2.83
CA MET A 58 -4.41 -7.41 -2.54
C MET A 58 -4.91 -8.71 -3.19
N SER A 59 -4.61 -8.90 -4.48
CA SER A 59 -5.08 -10.03 -5.28
C SER A 59 -4.49 -11.36 -4.79
N GLU A 60 -3.17 -11.44 -4.59
CA GLU A 60 -2.50 -12.64 -4.04
C GLU A 60 -3.04 -13.01 -2.66
N ARG A 61 -3.23 -12.02 -1.78
CA ARG A 61 -3.82 -12.26 -0.46
C ARG A 61 -5.27 -12.73 -0.53
N ALA A 62 -6.07 -12.18 -1.45
CA ALA A 62 -7.44 -12.64 -1.69
C ALA A 62 -7.47 -14.06 -2.24
N ILE A 63 -6.59 -14.42 -3.19
CA ILE A 63 -6.49 -15.77 -3.76
C ILE A 63 -6.19 -16.79 -2.66
N HIS A 64 -5.17 -16.52 -1.84
CA HIS A 64 -4.79 -17.42 -0.75
C HIS A 64 -5.90 -17.58 0.30
N VAL A 65 -6.57 -16.50 0.71
CA VAL A 65 -7.66 -16.57 1.71
C VAL A 65 -8.91 -17.24 1.14
N PHE A 66 -9.26 -16.97 -0.12
CA PHE A 66 -10.38 -17.64 -0.78
C PHE A 66 -10.11 -19.14 -0.94
N ALA A 67 -8.96 -19.53 -1.51
CA ALA A 67 -8.61 -20.93 -1.76
C ALA A 67 -8.57 -21.76 -0.46
N SER A 68 -8.02 -21.20 0.61
CA SER A 68 -7.99 -21.87 1.93
C SER A 68 -9.39 -21.98 2.57
N ALA A 69 -10.26 -20.98 2.40
CA ALA A 69 -11.63 -21.04 2.91
C ALA A 69 -12.55 -21.96 2.09
N SER A 70 -12.46 -21.93 0.74
CA SER A 70 -13.23 -22.82 -0.12
C SER A 70 -12.78 -24.27 0.01
N ALA A 71 -11.48 -24.55 0.17
CA ALA A 71 -11.00 -25.90 0.47
C ALA A 71 -11.58 -26.46 1.79
N VAL A 72 -11.88 -25.62 2.78
CA VAL A 72 -12.56 -26.05 4.02
C VAL A 72 -14.01 -26.45 3.77
N VAL A 73 -14.73 -25.73 2.90
CA VAL A 73 -16.11 -26.04 2.48
C VAL A 73 -16.15 -27.28 1.58
N GLU A 74 -15.18 -27.42 0.67
CA GLU A 74 -15.06 -28.53 -0.27
C GLU A 74 -14.47 -29.80 0.34
N ARG A 75 -14.13 -29.85 1.64
CA ARG A 75 -13.68 -31.10 2.30
C ARG A 75 -14.74 -32.22 2.37
N GLY A 76 -15.96 -31.98 1.86
CA GLY A 76 -16.92 -33.04 1.51
C GLY A 76 -16.72 -33.67 0.12
N VAL A 77 -15.73 -33.23 -0.65
CA VAL A 77 -15.45 -33.64 -2.04
C VAL A 77 -13.95 -33.91 -2.22
N GLU A 78 -13.56 -35.16 -2.48
CA GLU A 78 -12.18 -35.66 -2.43
C GLU A 78 -11.20 -35.17 -3.55
N LYS A 79 -11.28 -33.91 -4.02
CA LYS A 79 -10.60 -33.51 -5.27
C LYS A 79 -9.71 -32.25 -5.21
N GLY A 80 -8.69 -32.32 -4.36
CA GLY A 80 -7.35 -31.79 -4.64
C GLY A 80 -7.15 -30.28 -4.53
N VAL A 81 -6.38 -29.87 -3.50
CA VAL A 81 -6.04 -28.48 -3.15
C VAL A 81 -5.60 -27.61 -4.34
N GLY A 82 -4.78 -28.14 -5.25
CA GLY A 82 -4.29 -27.37 -6.42
C GLY A 82 -5.36 -26.94 -7.42
N ARG A 83 -6.53 -27.62 -7.46
CA ARG A 83 -7.65 -27.17 -8.31
C ARG A 83 -8.38 -25.97 -7.69
N VAL A 84 -8.43 -25.91 -6.36
CA VAL A 84 -9.13 -24.86 -5.61
C VAL A 84 -8.40 -23.52 -5.75
N GLU A 85 -7.06 -23.53 -5.72
CA GLU A 85 -6.23 -22.35 -5.94
C GLU A 85 -6.36 -21.80 -7.38
N GLN A 86 -6.43 -22.67 -8.38
CA GLN A 86 -6.68 -22.25 -9.76
C GLN A 86 -8.06 -21.58 -9.91
N ILE A 87 -9.12 -22.18 -9.35
CA ILE A 87 -10.48 -21.61 -9.35
C ILE A 87 -10.49 -20.26 -8.61
N ALA A 88 -9.78 -20.14 -7.48
CA ALA A 88 -9.63 -18.88 -6.75
C ALA A 88 -9.01 -17.78 -7.62
N ARG A 89 -7.94 -18.12 -8.35
CA ARG A 89 -7.24 -17.21 -9.25
C ARG A 89 -8.11 -16.80 -10.44
N GLU A 90 -8.82 -17.72 -11.05
CA GLU A 90 -9.76 -17.45 -12.15
C GLU A 90 -10.92 -16.55 -11.67
N ALA A 91 -11.52 -16.83 -10.51
CA ALA A 91 -12.59 -16.01 -9.94
C ALA A 91 -12.14 -14.57 -9.61
N ILE A 92 -10.95 -14.39 -9.03
CA ILE A 92 -10.42 -13.07 -8.64
C ILE A 92 -9.88 -12.27 -9.83
N THR A 93 -9.20 -12.92 -10.79
CA THR A 93 -8.58 -12.20 -11.92
C THR A 93 -9.50 -12.05 -13.12
N GLN A 94 -10.31 -13.07 -13.44
CA GLN A 94 -11.19 -13.08 -14.62
C GLN A 94 -12.66 -12.75 -14.27
N HIS A 95 -13.01 -12.64 -12.98
CA HIS A 95 -14.38 -12.40 -12.50
C HIS A 95 -15.40 -13.48 -12.94
N VAL A 96 -14.91 -14.66 -13.36
CA VAL A 96 -15.74 -15.79 -13.79
C VAL A 96 -16.14 -16.61 -12.56
N PHE A 97 -17.35 -16.34 -12.04
CA PHE A 97 -17.98 -17.17 -11.02
C PHE A 97 -18.88 -18.22 -11.66
N PRO A 98 -18.59 -19.52 -11.55
CA PRO A 98 -19.50 -20.56 -12.01
C PRO A 98 -20.74 -20.63 -11.09
N ASN A 99 -21.82 -19.94 -11.47
CA ASN A 99 -23.18 -19.94 -10.89
C ASN A 99 -23.24 -20.37 -9.41
N THR A 100 -22.59 -19.59 -8.54
CA THR A 100 -22.14 -20.12 -7.26
C THR A 100 -23.09 -19.80 -6.11
N SER A 101 -23.19 -20.74 -5.17
CA SER A 101 -23.91 -20.59 -3.88
C SER A 101 -23.55 -19.28 -3.16
N ILE A 102 -24.53 -18.69 -2.49
CA ILE A 102 -24.40 -17.49 -1.62
C ILE A 102 -23.20 -17.62 -0.67
N ALA A 103 -22.92 -18.83 -0.17
CA ALA A 103 -21.78 -19.09 0.71
C ALA A 103 -20.42 -18.75 0.07
N LEU A 104 -20.22 -19.03 -1.23
CA LEU A 104 -18.95 -18.73 -1.90
C LEU A 104 -18.82 -17.23 -2.24
N GLN A 105 -19.95 -16.52 -2.44
CA GLN A 105 -19.95 -15.07 -2.62
C GLN A 105 -19.55 -14.34 -1.32
N ASP A 106 -19.99 -14.82 -0.17
CA ASP A 106 -19.55 -14.31 1.15
C ASP A 106 -18.05 -14.58 1.38
N LEU A 107 -17.57 -15.79 1.06
CA LEU A 107 -16.14 -16.11 1.14
C LEU A 107 -15.27 -15.24 0.22
N PHE A 108 -15.72 -14.98 -1.02
CA PHE A 108 -15.02 -14.07 -1.94
C PHE A 108 -14.95 -12.65 -1.37
N THR A 109 -16.06 -12.13 -0.86
CA THR A 109 -16.14 -10.79 -0.28
C THR A 109 -15.18 -10.64 0.91
N ARG A 110 -15.15 -11.63 1.81
CA ARG A 110 -14.21 -11.66 2.95
C ARG A 110 -12.75 -11.79 2.52
N ALA A 111 -12.47 -12.55 1.46
CA ALA A 111 -11.12 -12.70 0.94
C ALA A 111 -10.59 -11.39 0.33
N MET A 112 -11.42 -10.69 -0.44
CA MET A 112 -11.12 -9.36 -0.99
C MET A 112 -10.94 -8.31 0.13
N GLU A 113 -11.78 -8.33 1.16
CA GLU A 113 -11.64 -7.48 2.36
C GLU A 113 -10.27 -7.69 3.04
N SER A 114 -9.88 -8.94 3.24
CA SER A 114 -8.57 -9.29 3.83
C SER A 114 -7.40 -8.79 2.97
N GLY A 115 -7.49 -8.94 1.65
CA GLY A 115 -6.50 -8.41 0.71
C GLY A 115 -6.38 -6.89 0.80
N PHE A 116 -7.52 -6.20 0.84
CA PHE A 116 -7.59 -4.75 0.94
C PHE A 116 -7.00 -4.24 2.27
N HIS A 117 -7.31 -4.89 3.39
CA HIS A 117 -6.74 -4.55 4.69
C HIS A 117 -5.22 -4.69 4.74
N LEU A 118 -4.66 -5.76 4.13
CA LEU A 118 -3.21 -5.95 4.05
C LEU A 118 -2.56 -4.82 3.23
N ALA A 119 -3.12 -4.49 2.06
CA ALA A 119 -2.65 -3.40 1.22
C ALA A 119 -2.68 -2.05 1.93
N MET A 120 -3.76 -1.73 2.65
CA MET A 120 -3.89 -0.47 3.40
C MET A 120 -2.93 -0.37 4.59
N LEU A 121 -2.69 -1.48 5.30
CA LEU A 121 -1.71 -1.53 6.38
C LEU A 121 -0.28 -1.29 5.85
N LEU A 122 0.11 -1.96 4.77
CA LEU A 122 1.43 -1.79 4.16
C LEU A 122 1.63 -0.37 3.59
N ALA A 123 0.62 0.19 2.93
CA ALA A 123 0.65 1.57 2.44
C ALA A 123 0.78 2.58 3.60
N GLY A 124 0.01 2.41 4.69
CA GLY A 124 0.12 3.24 5.88
C GLY A 124 1.51 3.17 6.53
N LEU A 125 2.05 1.97 6.73
CA LEU A 125 3.39 1.76 7.28
C LEU A 125 4.49 2.39 6.40
N ALA A 126 4.39 2.28 5.07
CA ALA A 126 5.32 2.93 4.15
C ALA A 126 5.31 4.46 4.32
N CYS A 127 4.13 5.08 4.41
CA CYS A 127 4.03 6.53 4.66
C CYS A 127 4.57 6.94 6.04
N PHE A 128 4.32 6.16 7.09
CA PHE A 128 4.94 6.39 8.41
C PHE A 128 6.47 6.24 8.38
N GLY A 129 6.99 5.31 7.58
CA GLY A 129 8.44 5.17 7.34
C GLY A 129 9.04 6.42 6.70
N VAL A 130 8.42 6.93 5.63
CA VAL A 130 8.83 8.19 4.98
C VAL A 130 8.77 9.37 5.95
N LEU A 131 7.68 9.51 6.72
CA LEU A 131 7.55 10.55 7.74
C LEU A 131 8.67 10.46 8.79
N SER A 132 8.98 9.25 9.26
CA SER A 132 10.05 9.02 10.24
C SER A 132 11.43 9.40 9.69
N LEU A 133 11.73 9.03 8.43
CA LEU A 133 12.96 9.42 7.74
C LEU A 133 13.10 10.93 7.58
N LEU A 134 12.00 11.64 7.23
CA LEU A 134 12.00 13.10 7.11
C LEU A 134 12.23 13.78 8.47
N LEU A 135 11.61 13.28 9.54
CA LEU A 135 11.81 13.78 10.90
C LEU A 135 13.26 13.58 11.36
N MET A 136 13.84 12.39 11.15
CA MET A 136 15.25 12.09 11.46
C MET A 136 16.22 12.97 10.64
N GLY A 137 15.98 13.14 9.34
CA GLY A 137 16.79 14.01 8.50
C GLY A 137 16.79 15.47 8.98
N ASN A 138 15.62 15.98 9.39
CA ASN A 138 15.47 17.34 9.88
C ASN A 138 16.15 17.56 11.25
N THR A 139 16.09 16.59 12.17
CA THR A 139 16.81 16.72 13.47
C THR A 139 18.32 16.73 13.29
N HIS A 140 18.87 15.94 12.37
CA HIS A 140 20.30 15.97 12.04
C HIS A 140 20.74 17.28 11.36
N ALA A 141 19.87 17.92 10.58
CA ALA A 141 20.14 19.24 10.01
C ALA A 141 20.21 20.32 11.11
N GLY A 142 19.24 20.32 12.04
CA GLY A 142 19.19 21.27 13.16
C GLY A 142 20.41 21.21 14.08
N GLN A 143 20.94 20.01 14.36
CA GLN A 143 22.15 19.85 15.19
C GLN A 143 23.43 20.42 14.57
N ARG A 144 23.50 20.57 13.23
CA ARG A 144 24.66 21.19 12.56
C ARG A 144 24.66 22.72 12.66
N TYR A 145 23.55 23.33 13.06
CA TYR A 145 23.40 24.77 13.26
C TYR A 145 23.25 25.12 14.74
N SER A 146 24.13 24.55 15.58
CA SER A 146 24.32 25.06 16.94
C SER A 146 25.41 26.13 16.89
N PRO A 147 25.09 27.44 17.01
CA PRO A 147 26.11 28.47 16.97
C PRO A 147 27.04 28.31 18.16
N SER A 148 28.34 28.17 17.89
CA SER A 148 29.37 28.21 18.94
C SER A 148 29.32 29.57 19.61
N SER A 149 28.72 29.63 20.80
CA SER A 149 28.64 30.83 21.61
C SER A 149 30.02 31.15 22.20
N SER A 150 30.75 32.01 21.51
CA SER A 150 31.99 32.63 22.00
C SER A 150 31.66 33.87 22.84
N PRO A 151 32.00 33.88 24.13
CA PRO A 151 32.56 35.04 24.81
C PRO A 151 34.10 34.97 24.85
#